data_AF-A0A356KE37-F1
#
_entry.id   AF-A0A356KE37-F1
#
_cell.length_a   1.000
_cell.length_b   1.000
_cell.length_c   1.000
_cell.angle_alpha   90.00
_cell.angle_beta   90.00
_cell.angle_gamma   90.00
#
_symmetry.space_group_name_H-M   'P 1'
#
loop_
_entity.id
_entity.type
_entity.pdbx_description
1 polymer ?
#
loop_
_entity_poly.entity_id
_entity_poly.type
_entity_poly.pdbx_seq_one_letter_code
_entity_poly.pdbx_strand_id
1 'polypeptide(L)' 'MLDLSCPSGASLEVRVEPKLPLFDADALGEILLNLVSNACEAMQGRRGKVELDVRAQGEDTVVLLVRDEGCGMSPEV' A
#
# COMPACT_ATOMS: atom_id res chain seq x y z
N MET A 1 6.76 7.70 -10.10
CA MET A 1 5.43 7.06 -10.10
C MET A 1 5.60 5.74 -10.82
N LEU A 2 5.40 4.64 -10.11
CA LEU A 2 5.41 3.29 -10.69
C LEU A 2 3.96 2.82 -10.74
N ASP A 3 3.50 2.40 -11.92
CA ASP A 3 2.15 1.88 -12.14
C ASP A 3 2.23 0.35 -12.28
N LEU A 4 1.59 -0.35 -11.35
CA LEU A 4 1.53 -1.80 -11.32
C LEU A 4 0.07 -2.25 -11.42
N SER A 5 -0.20 -3.36 -12.10
CA SER A 5 -1.56 -3.91 -12.23
C SER A 5 -1.86 -4.87 -11.10
N CYS A 6 -2.98 -4.65 -10.43
CA CYS A 6 -3.53 -5.58 -9.45
C CYS A 6 -4.30 -6.73 -10.17
N PRO A 7 -4.30 -7.97 -9.63
CA PRO A 7 -5.05 -9.08 -10.23
C PRO A 7 -6.56 -8.83 -10.40
N SER A 8 -7.14 -7.94 -9.58
CA SER A 8 -8.56 -7.58 -9.60
C SER A 8 -8.94 -6.53 -10.66
N GLY A 9 -7.99 -6.11 -11.51
CA GLY A 9 -8.22 -5.07 -12.52
C GLY A 9 -8.14 -3.63 -11.98
N ALA A 10 -7.75 -3.47 -10.72
CA ALA A 10 -7.39 -2.19 -10.12
C ALA A 10 -5.94 -1.78 -10.48
N SER A 11 -5.67 -0.48 -10.46
CA SER A 11 -4.32 0.08 -10.61
C SER A 11 -3.68 0.34 -9.26
N LEU A 12 -2.38 0.06 -9.13
CA LEU A 12 -1.57 0.42 -7.96
C LEU A 12 -0.71 1.65 -8.29
N GLU A 13 -0.95 2.75 -7.59
CA GLU A 13 -0.11 3.96 -7.63
C GLU A 13 0.87 3.97 -6.45
N VAL A 14 2.17 4.10 -6.74
CA VAL A 14 3.21 4.14 -5.72
C VAL A 14 3.88 5.51 -5.66
N ARG A 15 3.90 6.09 -4.46
CA ARG A 15 4.58 7.34 -4.11
C ARG A 15 5.52 7.11 -2.93
N VAL A 16 6.79 7.44 -3.14
CA VAL A 16 7.86 7.25 -2.15
C VAL A 16 8.59 8.57 -2.00
N GLU A 17 8.73 9.06 -0.78
CA GLU A 17 9.57 10.22 -0.51
C GLU A 17 11.05 9.90 -0.77
N PRO A 18 11.82 10.85 -1.33
CA PRO A 18 13.20 10.61 -1.74
C PRO A 18 14.18 10.44 -0.56
N LYS A 19 13.77 10.79 0.67
CA LYS A 19 14.60 10.72 1.88
C LYS A 19 13.87 9.95 2.95
N LEU A 20 14.16 8.66 3.03
CA LEU A 20 13.67 7.78 4.08
C LEU A 20 14.83 7.40 5.01
N PRO A 21 14.57 7.25 6.32
CA PRO A 21 15.47 6.55 7.23
C PRO A 21 15.81 5.15 6.71
N LEU A 22 16.89 4.55 7.20
CA LEU A 22 17.20 3.16 6.89
C LEU A 22 16.17 2.23 7.55
N PHE A 23 15.72 1.23 6.80
CA PHE A 23 14.80 0.20 7.26
C PHE A 23 15.20 -1.16 6.69
N ASP A 24 14.72 -2.23 7.31
CA ASP A 24 14.87 -3.59 6.81
C ASP A 24 13.97 -3.80 5.60
N ALA A 25 14.56 -3.94 4.41
CA ALA A 25 13.85 -4.09 3.16
C ALA A 25 13.12 -5.44 3.04
N ASP A 26 13.66 -6.50 3.65
CA ASP A 26 13.09 -7.85 3.56
C ASP A 26 11.83 -7.93 4.45
N ALA A 27 11.93 -7.45 5.69
CA ALA A 27 10.79 -7.34 6.59
C ALA A 27 9.69 -6.41 6.02
N LEU A 28 10.09 -5.32 5.37
CA LEU A 28 9.15 -4.42 4.71
C LEU A 28 8.44 -5.08 3.52
N GLY A 29 9.17 -5.89 2.74
CA GLY A 29 8.63 -6.58 1.58
C GLY A 29 7.45 -7.48 1.95
N GLU A 30 7.58 -8.27 3.03
CA GLU A 30 6.50 -9.15 3.51
C GLU A 30 5.26 -8.36 3.96
N ILE A 31 5.46 -7.26 4.70
CA ILE A 31 4.37 -6.40 5.17
C ILE A 31 3.64 -5.77 3.97
N LEU A 32 4.38 -5.21 3.01
CA LEU A 32 3.81 -4.58 1.83
C LEU A 32 3.02 -5.56 0.97
N LEU A 33 3.54 -6.77 0.76
CA LEU A 33 2.83 -7.81 0.01
C LEU A 33 1.49 -8.15 0.65
N ASN A 34 1.45 -8.31 1.98
CA ASN A 34 0.21 -8.60 2.69
C ASN A 34 -0.80 -7.45 2.59
N LEU A 35 -0.38 -6.22 2.87
CA LEU A 35 -1.30 -5.07 2.85
C LEU A 35 -1.81 -4.75 1.44
N VAL A 36 -0.95 -4.78 0.43
CA VAL A 36 -1.34 -4.52 -0.96
C VAL A 36 -2.22 -5.65 -1.50
N SER A 37 -1.95 -6.91 -1.15
CA SER A 37 -2.81 -8.04 -1.55
C SER A 37 -4.21 -7.90 -0.92
N ASN A 38 -4.30 -7.58 0.37
CA ASN A 38 -5.58 -7.36 1.04
C ASN A 38 -6.37 -6.20 0.42
N ALA A 39 -5.70 -5.08 0.13
CA ALA A 39 -6.28 -3.93 -0.56
C ALA A 39 -6.82 -4.32 -1.95
N CYS A 40 -6.03 -5.07 -2.71
CA CYS A 40 -6.38 -5.62 -4.01
C CYS A 40 -7.61 -6.54 -3.98
N GLU A 41 -7.69 -7.41 -2.98
CA GLU A 41 -8.82 -8.33 -2.76
C GLU A 41 -10.09 -7.59 -2.34
N ALA A 42 -9.98 -6.55 -1.50
CA ALA A 42 -11.10 -5.70 -1.08
C ALA A 42 -11.79 -4.98 -2.26
N MET A 43 -11.10 -4.84 -3.39
CA MET A 43 -11.69 -4.32 -4.63
C MET A 43 -12.74 -5.27 -5.22
N GLN A 44 -12.72 -6.57 -4.92
CA GLN A 44 -13.69 -7.58 -5.38
C GLN A 44 -13.86 -7.60 -6.91
N GLY A 45 -12.76 -7.47 -7.66
CA GLY A 45 -12.77 -7.45 -9.13
C GLY A 45 -13.29 -6.15 -9.76
N ARG A 46 -13.55 -5.12 -8.94
CA ARG A 46 -13.92 -3.78 -9.43
C ARG A 46 -12.67 -3.03 -9.89
N ARG A 47 -12.85 -2.24 -10.95
CA ARG A 47 -11.87 -1.21 -11.31
C ARG A 47 -11.82 -0.16 -10.20
N GLY A 48 -10.66 0.45 -10.03
CA GLY A 48 -10.42 1.49 -9.06
C GLY A 48 -8.93 1.59 -8.77
N LYS A 49 -8.59 2.28 -7.69
CA LYS A 49 -7.22 2.56 -7.33
C LYS A 49 -6.86 2.02 -5.94
N VAL A 50 -5.66 1.44 -5.86
CA VAL A 50 -4.93 1.23 -4.61
C VAL A 50 -3.74 2.19 -4.60
N GLU A 51 -3.53 2.90 -3.49
CA GLU A 51 -2.44 3.85 -3.31
C GLU A 51 -1.48 3.34 -2.23
N LEU A 52 -0.18 3.36 -2.52
CA LEU A 52 0.89 3.16 -1.55
C LEU A 52 1.69 4.46 -1.43
N ASP A 53 1.61 5.08 -0.26
CA ASP A 53 2.37 6.26 0.12
C ASP A 53 3.41 5.90 1.19
N VAL A 54 4.67 6.19 0.93
CA VAL A 54 5.79 5.96 1.85
C VAL A 54 6.48 7.28 2.16
N ARG A 55 6.51 7.66 3.44
CA ARG A 55 7.07 8.94 3.88
C ARG A 55 7.84 8.82 5.18
N ALA A 56 8.78 9.74 5.41
CA ALA A 56 9.43 9.87 6.69
C ALA A 56 8.50 10.58 7.69
N GLN A 57 8.63 10.23 8.98
CA GLN A 57 7.97 10.92 10.09
C GLN A 57 9.01 11.18 11.19
N GLY A 58 9.68 12.32 11.13
CA GLY A 58 10.84 12.59 12.01
C GLY A 58 12.10 11.89 11.51
N GLU A 59 13.05 11.64 12.41
CA GLU A 59 14.40 11.17 12.03
C GLU A 59 14.51 9.65 11.83
N ASP A 60 13.75 8.87 12.59
CA ASP A 60 13.92 7.40 12.64
C ASP A 60 12.64 6.61 12.33
N THR A 61 11.59 7.27 11.86
CA THR A 61 10.30 6.59 11.57
C THR A 61 9.93 6.73 10.10
N VAL A 62 9.49 5.62 9.52
CA VAL A 62 8.85 5.57 8.20
C VAL A 62 7.37 5.26 8.40
N VAL A 63 6.52 6.03 7.73
CA VAL A 63 5.08 5.78 7.68
C VAL A 63 4.75 5.20 6.30
N LEU A 64 4.09 4.05 6.34
CA LEU A 64 3.55 3.35 5.18
C LEU A 64 2.03 3.49 5.23
N LEU A 65 1.44 4.04 4.18
CA LEU A 65 0.00 4.16 4.04
C LEU A 65 -0.44 3.39 2.80
N VAL A 66 -1.23 2.35 3.01
CA VAL A 66 -1.96 1.65 1.94
C VAL A 66 -3.42 2.09 2.02
N ARG A 67 -3.96 2.56 0.89
CA ARG A 67 -5.36 2.97 0.77
C ARG A 67 -5.98 2.26 -0.42
N ASP A 68 -7.17 1.69 -0.23
CA ASP A 68 -8.00 1.13 -1.28
C ASP A 68 -9.37 1.82 -1.35
N GLU A 69 -10.06 1.59 -2.45
CA GLU A 69 -11.45 2.01 -2.68
C GLU A 69 -12.41 0.79 -2.58
N GLY A 70 -12.00 -0.23 -1.82
CA GLY A 70 -12.64 -1.51 -1.69
C GLY A 70 -13.91 -1.46 -0.84
N CYS A 71 -14.38 -2.63 -0.41
CA CYS A 71 -15.60 -2.74 0.41
C CYS A 71 -15.42 -2.20 1.84
N GLY A 72 -14.20 -1.90 2.26
CA GLY A 72 -13.87 -1.54 3.63
C GLY A 72 -14.05 -2.72 4.59
N MET A 73 -14.00 -2.41 5.88
CA MET A 73 -14.13 -3.34 6.99
C MET A 73 -15.19 -2.82 7.97
N SER A 74 -15.92 -3.71 8.65
CA SER A 74 -16.83 -3.32 9.72
C SER A 74 -16.05 -2.80 10.94
N PRO A 75 -16.62 -1.92 11.80
CA PRO A 75 -15.90 -1.41 12.96
C PRO A 75 -15.50 -2.47 14.00
N GLU A 76 -16.16 -3.63 13.99
CA GLU A 76 -15.89 -4.75 14.90
C GLU A 76 -14.73 -5.68 14.50
N VAL A 77 -14.03 -5.44 13.38
CA VAL A 77 -12.79 -6.15 13.01
C VAL A 77 -11.54 -5.32 13.32
#